data_AF-A0A3Q2FY80-F1
#
_entry.id   AF-A0A3Q2FY80-F1
#
_cell.length_a   1.000
_cell.length_b   1.000
_cell.length_c   1.000
_cell.angle_alpha   90.00
_cell.angle_beta   90.00
_cell.angle_gamma   90.00
#
_symmetry.space_group_name_H-M   'P 1'
#
loop_
_entity.id
_entity.type
_entity.pdbx_description
1 polymer ?
#
loop_
_entity_poly.entity_id
_entity_poly.type
_entity_poly.pdbx_seq_one_letter_code
_entity_poly.pdbx_strand_id
1 'polypeptide(L)'
;MLLLLYLFKKEGFAEVEETLKRIQGQKGVQGIIIVNSEGIPIKSTMDDQSTLQYSALTHQLVMKARVTCSVHTSWPLSTEPESKEKQSLLSFLEKR
;
A
#
# COMPACT_ATOMS: atom_id res chain seq x y z
N MET A 1 13.82 -3.75 -34.07
CA MET A 1 12.97 -3.03 -33.10
C MET A 1 12.11 -3.97 -32.25
N LEU A 2 11.26 -4.83 -32.83
CA LEU A 2 10.43 -5.80 -32.07
C LEU A 2 11.24 -6.76 -31.18
N LEU A 3 12.38 -7.25 -31.65
CA LEU A 3 13.26 -8.14 -30.87
C LEU A 3 13.88 -7.43 -29.64
N LEU A 4 14.18 -6.14 -29.76
CA LEU A 4 14.74 -5.33 -28.69
C LEU A 4 13.70 -5.06 -27.59
N LEU A 5 12.46 -4.76 -27.99
CA LEU A 5 11.31 -4.66 -27.08
C LEU A 5 11.01 -6.00 -26.38
N TYR A 6 11.14 -7.12 -27.08
CA TYR A 6 10.98 -8.45 -26.48
C TYR A 6 12.08 -8.75 -25.46
N LEU A 7 13.35 -8.45 -25.77
CA LEU A 7 14.46 -8.62 -24.84
C LEU A 7 14.29 -7.73 -23.59
N PHE A 8 13.98 -6.45 -23.76
CA PHE A 8 13.75 -5.54 -22.64
C PHE A 8 12.57 -5.98 -21.77
N LYS A 9 11.47 -6.43 -22.38
CA LYS A 9 10.31 -6.99 -21.65
C LYS A 9 10.67 -8.30 -20.93
N LYS A 10 11.54 -9.12 -21.52
CA LYS A 10 12.00 -10.38 -20.94
C LYS A 10 12.88 -10.16 -19.71
N GLU A 11 13.71 -9.13 -19.71
CA GLU A 11 14.54 -8.79 -18.54
C GLU A 11 13.67 -8.41 -17.33
N GLY A 12 12.68 -7.54 -17.51
CA GLY A 12 11.76 -7.18 -16.41
C GLY A 12 10.94 -8.39 -15.90
N PHE A 13 10.57 -9.31 -16.79
CA PHE A 13 9.90 -10.54 -16.38
C PHE A 13 10.82 -11.49 -15.58
N ALA A 14 12.10 -11.58 -15.97
CA ALA A 14 13.08 -12.42 -15.29
C ALA A 14 13.34 -11.96 -13.84
N GLU A 15 13.44 -10.64 -13.62
CA GLU A 15 13.64 -10.06 -12.28
C GLU A 15 12.47 -10.39 -11.33
N VAL A 16 11.23 -10.29 -11.85
CA VAL A 16 10.03 -10.64 -11.08
C VAL A 16 10.03 -12.12 -10.72
N GLU A 17 10.35 -13.01 -11.67
CA GLU A 17 10.42 -14.45 -11.38
C GLU A 17 11.50 -14.81 -10.37
N GLU A 18 12.67 -14.18 -10.45
CA GLU A 18 13.75 -14.37 -9.48
C GLU A 18 13.31 -13.94 -8.08
N THR A 19 12.63 -12.79 -7.98
CA THR A 19 12.10 -12.29 -6.71
C THR A 19 11.04 -13.23 -6.14
N LEU A 20 10.15 -13.76 -6.97
CA LEU A 20 9.14 -14.73 -6.54
C LEU A 20 9.78 -16.00 -6.00
N LYS A 21 10.81 -16.54 -6.68
CA LYS A 21 11.55 -17.71 -6.20
C LYS A 21 12.26 -17.46 -4.88
N ARG A 22 12.87 -16.28 -4.71
CA ARG A 22 13.52 -15.87 -3.47
C ARG A 22 12.53 -15.79 -2.29
N ILE A 23 11.32 -15.28 -2.53
CA ILE A 23 10.26 -15.26 -1.53
C ILE A 23 9.79 -16.68 -1.22
N GLN A 24 9.54 -17.50 -2.25
CA GLN A 24 9.08 -18.88 -2.07
C GLN A 24 10.10 -19.75 -1.30
N GLY A 25 11.40 -19.48 -1.45
CA GLY A 25 12.46 -20.19 -0.74
C GLY A 25 12.59 -19.84 0.75
N GLN A 26 11.87 -18.83 1.25
CA GLN A 26 11.87 -18.46 2.67
C GLN A 26 11.10 -19.49 3.50
N LYS A 27 11.68 -19.93 4.62
CA LYS A 27 11.03 -20.89 5.53
C LYS A 27 9.78 -20.26 6.13
N GLY A 28 8.63 -20.92 5.94
CA GLY A 28 7.33 -20.47 6.45
C GLY A 28 6.43 -19.80 5.40
N VAL A 29 6.91 -19.61 4.17
CA VAL A 29 6.05 -19.18 3.06
C VAL A 29 5.19 -20.34 2.59
N GLN A 30 3.88 -20.23 2.80
CA GLN A 30 2.90 -21.25 2.40
C GLN A 30 2.48 -21.11 0.94
N GLY A 31 2.42 -19.88 0.43
CA GLY A 31 2.06 -19.60 -0.95
C GLY A 31 2.19 -18.13 -1.29
N ILE A 32 2.11 -17.85 -2.59
CA ILE A 32 2.19 -16.49 -3.15
C ILE A 32 0.97 -16.29 -4.03
N ILE A 33 0.34 -15.12 -3.91
CA ILE A 33 -0.80 -14.70 -4.73
C ILE A 33 -0.47 -13.33 -5.33
N ILE A 34 -0.59 -13.22 -6.65
CA ILE A 34 -0.44 -11.97 -7.40
C ILE A 34 -1.83 -11.55 -7.86
N VAL A 35 -2.24 -10.34 -7.51
CA VAL A 35 -3.58 -9.80 -7.79
C VAL A 35 -3.49 -8.50 -8.57
N ASN A 36 -4.48 -8.25 -9.44
CA ASN A 36 -4.67 -6.97 -10.09
C ASN A 36 -5.23 -5.92 -9.10
N SER A 37 -5.25 -4.64 -9.49
CA SER A 37 -5.90 -3.55 -8.76
C SER A 37 -7.39 -3.79 -8.48
N GLU A 38 -8.04 -4.62 -9.30
CA GLU A 38 -9.45 -5.01 -9.17
C GLU A 38 -9.66 -6.20 -8.21
N GLY A 39 -8.59 -6.78 -7.66
CA GLY A 39 -8.68 -7.98 -6.83
C GLY A 39 -8.94 -9.26 -7.63
N ILE A 40 -8.54 -9.30 -8.91
CA ILE A 40 -8.57 -10.51 -9.74
C ILE A 40 -7.19 -11.18 -9.65
N PRO A 41 -7.11 -12.47 -9.25
CA PRO A 41 -5.83 -13.18 -9.19
C PRO A 41 -5.27 -13.45 -10.59
N ILE A 42 -3.98 -13.15 -10.78
CA ILE A 42 -3.23 -13.37 -12.04
C ILE A 42 -2.43 -14.68 -11.97
N LYS A 43 -1.80 -14.93 -10.81
CA LYS A 43 -0.99 -16.13 -10.56
C LYS A 43 -1.04 -16.44 -9.07
N SER A 44 -1.16 -17.73 -8.75
CA SER A 44 -1.14 -18.22 -7.38
C SER A 44 -0.37 -19.54 -7.32
N THR A 45 0.21 -19.84 -6.16
CA THR A 45 0.75 -21.17 -5.84
C THR A 45 -0.17 -21.93 -4.87
N MET A 46 -1.34 -21.38 -4.55
CA MET A 46 -2.36 -21.96 -3.66
C MET A 46 -3.53 -22.53 -4.48
N ASP A 47 -4.48 -23.19 -3.82
CA ASP A 47 -5.72 -23.65 -4.45
C ASP A 47 -6.57 -22.47 -4.94
N ASP A 48 -7.33 -22.72 -6.01
CA ASP A 48 -8.10 -21.66 -6.68
C ASP A 48 -9.18 -21.05 -5.78
N GLN A 49 -9.79 -21.86 -4.91
CA GLN A 49 -10.85 -21.40 -4.00
C GLN A 49 -10.30 -20.42 -2.95
N SER A 50 -9.23 -20.81 -2.26
CA SER A 50 -8.59 -19.92 -1.29
C SER A 50 -8.00 -18.68 -1.95
N THR A 51 -7.44 -18.82 -3.16
CA THR A 51 -6.89 -17.71 -3.94
C THR A 51 -7.95 -16.65 -4.22
N LEU A 52 -9.14 -17.06 -4.69
CA LEU A 52 -10.26 -16.13 -4.95
C LEU A 52 -10.72 -15.43 -3.66
N GLN A 53 -10.84 -16.19 -2.56
CA GLN A 53 -11.25 -15.65 -1.28
C GLN A 53 -10.25 -14.62 -0.74
N TYR A 54 -8.95 -14.95 -0.73
CA TYR A 54 -7.90 -14.05 -0.26
C TYR A 54 -7.77 -12.82 -1.14
N SER A 55 -7.90 -12.96 -2.45
CA SER A 55 -7.85 -11.84 -3.39
C SER A 55 -8.94 -10.81 -3.10
N ALA A 56 -10.18 -11.27 -2.91
CA ALA A 56 -11.32 -10.40 -2.59
C ALA A 56 -11.14 -9.70 -1.25
N LEU A 57 -10.77 -10.43 -0.19
CA LEU A 57 -10.60 -9.87 1.15
C LEU A 57 -9.44 -8.87 1.21
N THR A 58 -8.31 -9.20 0.59
CA THR A 58 -7.13 -8.32 0.57
C THR A 58 -7.44 -7.04 -0.19
N HIS A 59 -8.14 -7.12 -1.32
CA HIS A 59 -8.56 -5.93 -2.07
C HIS A 59 -9.44 -5.01 -1.21
N GLN A 60 -10.46 -5.56 -0.54
CA GLN A 60 -11.33 -4.80 0.37
C GLN A 60 -10.54 -4.15 1.52
N LEU A 61 -9.59 -4.88 2.10
CA LEU A 61 -8.72 -4.38 3.16
C LEU A 61 -7.87 -3.21 2.67
N VAL A 62 -7.21 -3.33 1.52
CA VAL A 62 -6.37 -2.28 0.95
C VAL A 62 -7.19 -1.03 0.64
N MET A 63 -8.40 -1.17 0.09
CA MET A 63 -9.29 -0.03 -0.20
C MET A 63 -9.64 0.74 1.08
N LYS A 64 -10.02 0.02 2.14
CA LYS A 64 -10.32 0.65 3.44
C LYS A 64 -9.07 1.26 4.07
N ALA A 65 -7.95 0.55 4.06
CA ALA A 65 -6.68 1.02 4.61
C ALA A 65 -6.19 2.29 3.91
N ARG A 66 -6.33 2.39 2.57
CA ARG A 66 -5.97 3.60 1.82
C ARG A 66 -6.76 4.81 2.28
N VAL A 67 -8.06 4.66 2.49
CA VAL A 67 -8.91 5.74 3.01
C VAL A 67 -8.44 6.17 4.39
N THR A 68 -8.26 5.22 5.32
CA THR A 68 -7.83 5.53 6.69
C THR A 68 -6.43 6.13 6.75
N CYS A 69 -5.47 5.60 6.00
CA CYS A 69 -4.11 6.14 5.94
C CYS A 69 -4.10 7.54 5.33
N SER A 70 -4.91 7.80 4.30
CA SER A 70 -5.00 9.14 3.68
C SER A 70 -5.62 10.15 4.66
N VAL A 71 -6.63 9.74 5.43
CA VAL A 71 -7.26 10.57 6.47
C VAL A 71 -6.31 10.82 7.64
N HIS A 72 -5.45 9.85 8.00
CA HIS A 72 -4.46 10.04 9.06
C HIS A 72 -3.23 10.84 8.60
N THR A 73 -2.84 10.79 7.33
CA THR A 73 -1.84 11.74 6.79
C THR A 73 -2.38 13.17 6.72
N SER A 74 -3.71 13.32 6.72
CA SER A 74 -4.38 14.60 7.01
C SER A 74 -4.65 14.83 8.50
N TRP A 75 -3.96 14.13 9.41
CA TRP A 75 -3.88 14.55 10.81
C TRP A 75 -3.37 15.99 10.83
N PRO A 76 -4.07 16.90 11.53
CA PRO A 76 -4.07 18.30 11.20
C PRO A 76 -2.73 18.95 11.54
N LEU A 77 -2.15 19.68 10.59
CA LEU A 77 -1.14 20.69 10.89
C LEU A 77 -1.76 21.96 11.53
N SER A 78 -2.99 21.86 12.05
CA SER A 78 -3.72 22.97 12.69
C SER A 78 -4.87 22.47 13.57
N THR A 79 -4.57 21.69 14.60
CA THR A 79 -5.43 21.69 15.80
C THR A 79 -4.58 22.05 17.00
N GLU A 80 -4.07 23.28 16.99
CA GLU A 80 -3.93 23.98 18.26
C GLU A 80 -5.32 24.53 18.56
N PRO A 81 -6.00 24.10 19.65
CA PRO A 81 -7.07 24.92 20.16
C PRO A 81 -6.39 26.22 20.60
N GLU A 82 -6.51 27.29 19.79
CA GLU A 82 -6.36 28.65 20.30
C GLU A 82 -7.50 28.88 21.30
N SER A 83 -7.33 28.30 22.49
CA SER A 83 -8.08 28.65 23.66
C SER A 83 -7.82 30.13 23.89
N LYS A 84 -8.89 30.84 24.25
CA LYS A 84 -8.94 32.28 24.52
C LYS A 84 -7.82 32.80 25.44
N GLU A 85 -7.10 31.90 26.13
CA GLU A 85 -5.86 32.17 26.87
C GLU A 85 -4.73 32.75 26.01
N LYS A 86 -4.42 32.20 24.83
CA LYS A 86 -3.30 32.72 24.02
C LYS A 86 -3.56 34.12 23.49
N GLN A 87 -4.79 34.42 23.07
CA GLN A 87 -5.20 35.77 22.64
C GLN A 87 -5.21 36.77 23.81
N SER A 88 -5.59 36.32 25.02
CA SER A 88 -5.51 37.17 26.20
C SER A 88 -4.06 37.48 26.60
N LEU A 89 -3.16 36.49 26.55
CA LEU A 89 -1.74 36.68 26.86
C LEU A 89 -1.01 37.53 25.82
N LEU A 90 -1.34 37.40 24.53
CA LEU A 90 -0.78 38.27 23.48
C LEU A 90 -1.22 39.73 23.67
N SER A 91 -2.50 39.97 23.99
CA SER A 91 -2.99 41.32 24.30
C SER A 91 -2.34 41.94 25.56
N PHE A 92 -1.83 41.10 26.46
CA PHE A 92 -1.16 41.52 27.69
C PHE A 92 0.33 41.81 27.46
N LEU A 93 0.99 41.09 26.55
CA LEU A 93 2.39 41.29 26.19
C LEU A 93 2.58 42.48 25.24
N GLU A 94 1.63 42.75 24.36
CA GLU A 94 1.68 43.88 23.42
C GLU A 94 1.34 45.23 24.07
N LYS A 95 0.87 45.22 25.32
CA LYS A 95 0.56 46.40 26.14
C LYS A 95 1.68 46.80 27.12
N ARG A 96 2.85 46.17 27.06
CA ARG A 96 4.04 46.56 27.83
C ARG A 96 5.08 47.26 26.99
#